data_AF-A0A1V3NWQ9-F1
#
_entry.id   AF-A0A1V3NWQ9-F1
#
_cell.length_a   1.000
_cell.length_b   1.000
_cell.length_c   1.000
_cell.angle_alpha   90.00
_cell.angle_beta   90.00
_cell.angle_gamma   90.00
#
_symmetry.space_group_name_H-M   'P 1'
#
loop_
_entity.id
_entity.type
_entity.pdbx_description
1 polymer ?
#
loop_
_entity_poly.entity_id
_entity_poly.type
_entity_poly.pdbx_seq_one_letter_code
_entity_poly.pdbx_strand_id
1 'polypeptide(L)' 'MSRLRRESHRASRARWLRAAVLGANDGIISTASLVLGMAAAASGRHAVLLAGVAGWIAGAMSMATGE' A
#
# COMPACT_ATOMS: atom_id res chain seq x y z
N MET A 1 -3.32 -36.21 -13.23
CA MET A 1 -4.04 -34.93 -13.05
C MET A 1 -3.81 -34.20 -11.70
N SER A 2 -2.98 -34.69 -10.76
CA SER A 2 -2.78 -34.04 -9.44
C SER A 2 -1.64 -33.00 -9.37
N ARG A 3 -0.78 -32.91 -10.40
CA ARG A 3 0.34 -31.93 -10.46
C ARG A 3 -0.13 -30.53 -10.89
N LEU A 4 -1.00 -30.44 -11.91
CA LEU A 4 -1.55 -29.18 -12.43
C LEU A 4 -2.33 -28.37 -11.37
N ARG A 5 -3.06 -29.04 -10.48
CA ARG A 5 -3.79 -28.39 -9.37
C ARG A 5 -2.85 -27.81 -8.31
N ARG A 6 -1.73 -28.49 -8.05
CA ARG A 6 -0.69 -27.98 -7.13
C ARG A 6 0.07 -26.79 -7.72
N GLU A 7 0.19 -26.73 -9.04
CA GLU A 7 0.78 -25.57 -9.73
C GLU A 7 -0.16 -24.37 -9.73
N SER A 8 -1.47 -24.56 -9.98
CA SER A 8 -2.43 -23.45 -9.91
C SER A 8 -2.54 -22.87 -8.50
N HIS A 9 -2.55 -23.70 -7.45
CA HIS A 9 -2.53 -23.24 -6.06
C HIS A 9 -1.26 -22.46 -5.71
N ARG A 10 -0.09 -22.93 -6.16
CA ARG A 10 1.18 -22.21 -5.94
C ARG A 10 1.21 -20.88 -6.70
N ALA A 11 0.71 -20.87 -7.93
CA ALA A 11 0.62 -19.67 -8.75
C ALA A 11 -0.35 -18.63 -8.15
N SER A 12 -1.51 -19.03 -7.62
CA SER A 12 -2.43 -18.12 -6.94
C SER A 12 -1.82 -17.48 -5.70
N ARG A 13 -1.12 -18.26 -4.86
CA ARG A 13 -0.44 -17.71 -3.67
C ARG A 13 0.69 -16.75 -4.04
N ALA A 14 1.43 -17.04 -5.11
CA ALA A 14 2.48 -16.16 -5.61
C ALA A 14 1.91 -14.84 -6.15
N ARG A 15 0.74 -14.86 -6.82
CA ARG A 15 0.08 -13.65 -7.31
C ARG A 15 -0.42 -12.75 -6.17
N TRP A 16 -1.08 -13.31 -5.16
CA TRP A 16 -1.53 -12.55 -3.98
C TRP A 16 -0.35 -11.93 -3.21
N LEU A 17 0.72 -12.70 -3.01
CA LEU A 17 1.91 -12.19 -2.33
C LEU A 17 2.55 -11.04 -3.10
N ARG A 18 2.62 -11.16 -4.44
CA ARG A 18 3.15 -10.10 -5.30
C ARG A 18 2.30 -8.83 -5.23
N ALA A 19 0.97 -8.95 -5.24
CA ALA A 19 0.06 -7.81 -5.06
C ALA A 19 0.25 -7.15 -3.68
N ALA A 20 0.33 -7.94 -2.62
CA ALA A 20 0.57 -7.43 -1.27
C ALA A 20 1.92 -6.72 -1.11
N VAL A 21 3.00 -7.26 -1.71
CA VAL A 21 4.34 -6.65 -1.65
C VAL A 21 4.40 -5.35 -2.45
N LEU A 22 3.84 -5.32 -3.65
CA LEU A 22 3.78 -4.11 -4.47
C LEU A 22 2.93 -3.03 -3.78
N GLY A 23 1.76 -3.40 -3.25
CA GLY A 23 0.92 -2.48 -2.48
C GLY A 23 1.62 -1.92 -1.25
N ALA A 24 2.32 -2.76 -0.47
CA ALA A 24 3.09 -2.30 0.68
C ALA A 24 4.22 -1.33 0.28
N ASN A 25 4.95 -1.64 -0.80
CA ASN A 25 6.01 -0.78 -1.31
C ASN A 25 5.48 0.61 -1.71
N ASP A 26 4.39 0.63 -2.49
CA ASP A 26 3.82 1.87 -2.99
C ASP A 26 3.18 2.68 -1.84
N GLY A 27 2.59 2.01 -0.85
CA GLY A 27 1.99 2.63 0.32
C GLY A 27 3.00 3.35 1.23
N ILE A 28 4.17 2.75 1.44
CA ILE A 28 5.26 3.37 2.21
C ILE A 28 5.78 4.61 1.48
N ILE A 29 6.04 4.50 0.17
CA ILE A 29 6.58 5.60 -0.64
C ILE A 29 5.59 6.77 -0.69
N SER A 30 4.30 6.51 -0.93
CA SER A 30 3.27 7.56 -0.96
C SER A 30 3.11 8.25 0.39
N THR A 31 3.09 7.51 1.50
CA THR A 31 2.93 8.10 2.84
C THR A 31 4.15 8.93 3.24
N ALA A 32 5.36 8.43 2.97
CA ALA A 32 6.60 9.16 3.23
C ALA A 32 6.68 10.45 2.41
N SER A 33 6.33 10.39 1.11
CA SER A 33 6.36 11.54 0.21
C SER A 33 5.34 12.61 0.61
N LEU A 34 4.14 12.20 1.05
CA LEU A 34 3.10 13.10 1.54
C LEU A 34 3.51 13.80 2.84
N VAL A 35 4.03 13.06 3.81
CA VAL A 35 4.52 13.62 5.08
C VAL A 35 5.69 14.58 4.81
N LEU A 36 6.62 14.19 3.93
CA LEU A 36 7.74 15.04 3.54
C LEU A 36 7.28 16.33 2.84
N GLY A 37 6.31 16.25 1.92
CA GLY A 37 5.74 17.41 1.25
C GLY A 37 5.01 18.35 2.21
N MET A 38 4.23 17.81 3.14
CA MET A 38 3.57 18.59 4.18
C MET A 38 4.57 19.26 5.13
N ALA A 39 5.63 18.56 5.52
CA ALA A 39 6.71 19.12 6.33
C ALA A 39 7.46 20.25 5.59
N ALA A 40 7.74 20.07 4.29
CA ALA A 40 8.37 21.08 3.45
C ALA A 40 7.50 22.33 3.26
N ALA A 41 6.17 22.18 3.25
CA ALA A 41 5.22 23.29 3.18
C ALA A 41 5.11 24.11 4.49
N ALA A 42 5.99 23.86 5.48
CA ALA A 42 5.96 24.47 6.82
C ALA A 42 4.60 24.34 7.52
N SER A 43 3.85 23.27 7.21
CA SER A 43 2.56 23.04 7.84
C SER A 43 2.75 22.67 9.31
N GLY A 44 1.84 23.16 10.17
CA GLY A 44 1.89 22.88 11.60
C GLY A 44 1.89 21.38 11.90
N ARG A 45 2.54 20.96 12.99
CA ARG A 45 2.75 19.55 13.35
C ARG A 45 1.45 18.72 13.40
N HIS A 46 0.34 19.34 13.83
CA HIS A 46 -0.99 18.72 13.81
C HIS A 46 -1.51 18.46 12.39
N ALA A 47 -1.28 19.38 11.45
CA ALA A 47 -1.72 19.25 10.06
C ALA A 47 -0.97 18.12 9.35
N VAL A 48 0.34 17.98 9.60
CA VAL A 48 1.16 16.88 9.06
C VAL A 48 0.64 15.53 9.55
N LEU A 49 0.33 15.40 10.84
CA LEU A 49 -0.17 14.15 11.42
C LEU A 49 -1.56 13.78 10.86
N LEU A 50 -2.48 14.75 10.79
CA LEU A 50 -3.80 14.56 10.21
C LEU A 50 -3.72 14.12 8.74
N ALA A 51 -2.92 14.82 7.93
CA ALA A 51 -2.74 14.49 6.52
C ALA A 51 -2.08 13.11 6.33
N GLY A 52 -1.09 12.78 7.15
CA GLY A 52 -0.42 11.47 7.12
C GLY A 52 -1.37 10.31 7.45
N VAL A 53 -2.16 10.43 8.52
CA VAL A 53 -3.12 9.39 8.91
C VAL A 53 -4.25 9.28 7.89
N ALA A 54 -4.80 10.40 7.43
CA ALA A 54 -5.86 10.41 6.42
C ALA A 54 -5.38 9.80 5.09
N GLY A 55 -4.18 10.19 4.63
CA GLY A 55 -3.57 9.65 3.41
C GLY A 55 -3.25 8.16 3.52
N TRP A 56 -2.82 7.69 4.70
CA TRP A 56 -2.57 6.28 4.94
C TRP A 56 -3.85 5.44 4.87
N ILE A 57 -4.93 5.90 5.52
CA ILE A 57 -6.23 5.22 5.47
C ILE A 57 -6.78 5.21 4.02
N ALA A 58 -6.71 6.34 3.32
CA ALA A 58 -7.16 6.43 1.93
C ALA A 58 -6.35 5.51 1.00
N GLY A 59 -5.03 5.46 1.17
CA GLY A 59 -4.14 4.58 0.39
C GLY A 59 -4.41 3.09 0.66
N ALA A 60 -4.58 2.71 1.93
CA ALA A 60 -4.92 1.34 2.30
C ALA A 60 -6.27 0.90 1.72
N MET A 61 -7.28 1.78 1.75
CA MET A 61 -8.60 1.50 1.15
C MET A 61 -8.51 1.37 -0.37
N SER A 62 -7.74 2.21 -1.05
CA SER A 62 -7.51 2.11 -2.50
C SER A 62 -6.89 0.77 -2.88
N MET A 63 -5.86 0.33 -2.16
CA MET A 63 -5.17 -0.94 -2.42
C MET A 63 -6.02 -2.16 -2.06
N ALA A 64 -6.86 -2.07 -1.03
CA ALA A 64 -7.79 -3.14 -0.67
C ALA A 64 -8.96 -3.26 -1.65
N THR A 65 -9.33 -2.17 -2.33
CA THR A 65 -10.39 -2.13 -3.34
C THR A 65 -9.86 -2.42 -4.75
N GLY A 66 -8.55 -2.28 -4.97
CA GLY A 66 -7.88 -2.51 -6.24
C GLY A 66 -7.54 -3.97 -6.48
N GLU A 67 -8.58 -4.79 -6.72
CA GLU A 67 -8.51 -6.11 -7.38
C GLU A 67 -9.57 -6.18 -8.47
#